data_AF-A0A1Z4IA61-F1
#
_entry.id   AF-A0A1Z4IA61-F1
#
_cell.length_a   1.000
_cell.length_b   1.000
_cell.length_c   1.000
_cell.angle_alpha   90.00
_cell.angle_beta   90.00
_cell.angle_gamma   90.00
#
_symmetry.space_group_name_H-M   'P 1'
#
loop_
_entity.id
_entity.type
_entity.pdbx_description
1 polymer ?
#
loop_
_entity_poly.entity_id
_entity_poly.type
_entity_poly.pdbx_seq_one_letter_code
_entity_poly.pdbx_strand_id
1 'polypeptide(L)' 'MNHKLIVIDTNVLLSAALIPDGTARKALNKAYKQFKIAQSDETYQELKTRIYKPKFDKYISD' A
#
# COMPACT_ATOMS: atom_id res chain seq x y z
N MET A 1 -12.63 -21.25 -7.00
CA MET A 1 -11.29 -21.28 -6.37
C MET A 1 -11.26 -20.25 -5.24
N ASN A 2 -10.99 -20.70 -4.00
CA ASN A 2 -10.95 -19.82 -2.83
C ASN A 2 -9.62 -19.05 -2.84
N HIS A 3 -9.60 -17.84 -3.38
CA HIS A 3 -8.39 -17.02 -3.40
C HIS A 3 -8.10 -16.59 -1.97
N LYS A 4 -6.88 -16.85 -1.46
CA LYS A 4 -6.46 -16.35 -0.15
C LYS A 4 -6.44 -14.83 -0.23
N LEU A 5 -7.40 -14.19 0.43
CA LEU A 5 -7.48 -12.74 0.54
C LEU A 5 -6.47 -12.25 1.58
N ILE A 6 -5.84 -11.11 1.27
CA ILE A 6 -4.98 -10.39 2.22
C ILE A 6 -5.32 -8.91 2.17
N VAL A 7 -5.39 -8.28 3.33
CA VAL A 7 -5.46 -6.81 3.44
C VAL A 7 -4.05 -6.32 3.75
N ILE A 8 -3.58 -5.35 2.96
CA ILE A 8 -2.28 -4.72 3.19
C ILE A 8 -2.53 -3.38 3.88
N ASP A 9 -1.85 -3.17 5.00
CA ASP A 9 -1.92 -1.89 5.71
C ASP A 9 -1.42 -0.73 4.83
N THR A 10 -2.08 0.41 4.96
CA THR A 10 -1.74 1.64 4.24
C THR A 10 -0.27 2.05 4.41
N ASN A 11 0.30 1.94 5.61
CA ASN A 11 1.69 2.32 5.85
C ASN A 11 2.66 1.39 5.14
N VAL A 12 2.30 0.13 4.94
CA VAL A 12 3.10 -0.83 4.16
C VAL A 12 3.09 -0.44 2.69
N LEU A 13 1.94 -0.05 2.15
CA LEU A 13 1.84 0.44 0.77
C LEU A 13 2.65 1.73 0.57
N LEU A 14 2.53 2.70 1.47
CA LEU A 14 3.31 3.93 1.45
C LEU A 14 4.81 3.65 1.54
N SER A 15 5.24 2.83 2.51
CA SER A 15 6.66 2.49 2.67
C SER A 15 7.21 1.75 1.44
N ALA A 16 6.41 0.89 0.81
CA ALA A 16 6.79 0.19 -0.41
C ALA A 16 6.93 1.16 -1.60
N ALA A 17 6.06 2.16 -1.70
CA ALA A 17 6.12 3.20 -2.72
C ALA A 17 7.41 4.04 -2.60
N LEU A 18 7.78 4.40 -1.37
CA LEU A 18 8.87 5.33 -1.08
C LEU A 18 10.26 4.70 -1.04
N ILE A 19 10.35 3.41 -0.70
CA ILE A 19 11.62 2.70 -0.60
C ILE A 19 11.54 1.46 -1.50
N PRO A 20 11.87 1.59 -2.81
CA PRO A 20 11.77 0.50 -3.78
C PRO A 20 12.55 -0.76 -3.39
N ASP A 21 13.67 -0.64 -2.68
CA ASP A 21 14.47 -1.81 -2.26
C ASP A 21 14.21 -2.26 -0.81
N GLY A 22 13.24 -1.63 -0.15
CA GLY A 22 12.93 -1.85 1.25
C GLY A 22 12.13 -3.12 1.53
N THR A 23 12.08 -3.52 2.80
CA THR A 23 11.32 -4.69 3.27
C THR A 23 9.83 -4.62 2.89
N ALA A 24 9.23 -3.43 2.96
CA ALA A 24 7.84 -3.21 2.57
C ALA A 24 7.58 -3.54 1.09
N ARG A 25 8.48 -3.14 0.18
CA ARG A 25 8.36 -3.50 -1.24
C ARG A 25 8.49 -5.01 -1.46
N LYS A 26 9.46 -5.65 -0.80
CA LYS A 26 9.65 -7.11 -0.87
C LYS A 26 8.43 -7.87 -0.37
N ALA A 27 7.83 -7.42 0.74
CA ALA A 27 6.60 -7.98 1.28
C ALA A 27 5.42 -7.80 0.31
N LEU A 28 5.23 -6.60 -0.24
CA LEU A 28 4.20 -6.32 -1.25
C LEU A 28 4.34 -7.22 -2.48
N ASN A 29 5.57 -7.36 -3.01
CA ASN A 29 5.84 -8.21 -4.17
C ASN A 29 5.50 -9.68 -3.90
N LYS A 30 5.78 -10.18 -2.68
CA LYS A 30 5.45 -11.55 -2.29
C LYS A 30 3.93 -11.72 -2.13
N ALA A 31 3.27 -10.75 -1.50
CA ALA A 31 1.82 -10.76 -1.32
C ALA A 31 1.09 -10.77 -2.67
N TYR A 32 1.50 -9.91 -3.61
CA TYR A 32 0.92 -9.82 -4.95
C TYR A 32 1.03 -11.12 -5.75
N LYS A 33 2.10 -11.89 -5.55
CA LYS A 33 2.31 -13.19 -6.23
C LYS A 33 1.48 -14.34 -5.63
N GLN A 34 1.12 -14.25 -4.35
CA GLN A 34 0.60 -15.39 -3.59
C GLN A 34 -0.86 -15.21 -3.12
N PHE A 35 -1.37 -13.99 -3.12
CA PHE A 35 -2.66 -13.63 -2.57
C PHE A 35 -3.43 -12.69 -3.50
N LYS A 36 -4.75 -12.66 -3.33
CA LYS A 36 -5.59 -11.62 -3.90
C LYS A 36 -5.68 -10.49 -2.89
N ILE A 37 -5.16 -9.31 -3.23
CA ILE A 37 -5.19 -8.14 -2.35
C ILE A 37 -6.64 -7.65 -2.27
N ALA A 38 -7.18 -7.61 -1.06
CA ALA A 38 -8.49 -7.07 -0.75
C ALA A 38 -8.35 -5.61 -0.33
N GLN A 39 -9.26 -4.78 -0.83
CA GLN A 39 -9.41 -3.37 -0.48
C GLN A 39 -10.91 -3.09 -0.45
N SER A 40 -11.38 -2.29 0.50
CA SER A 40 -12.72 -1.70 0.42
C SER A 40 -12.63 -0.32 -0.22
N ASP A 41 -13.68 0.07 -0.94
CA ASP A 41 -13.79 1.41 -1.51
C ASP A 41 -13.67 2.49 -0.43
N GLU A 42 -14.20 2.23 0.76
CA GLU A 42 -14.09 3.11 1.93
C GLU A 42 -12.63 3.34 2.34
N THR A 43 -11.82 2.27 2.46
CA THR A 43 -10.38 2.39 2.77
C THR A 43 -9.61 3.11 1.66
N TYR A 44 -10.02 2.94 0.39
CA TYR A 44 -9.40 3.62 -0.75
C TYR A 44 -9.67 5.13 -0.75
N GLN A 45 -10.90 5.55 -0.47
CA GLN A 45 -11.24 6.98 -0.39
C GLN A 45 -10.55 7.68 0.79
N GLU A 46 -10.45 6.98 1.92
CA GLU A 46 -9.69 7.49 3.08
C GLU A 46 -8.19 7.64 2.76
N LEU A 47 -7.61 6.66 2.05
CA LEU A 47 -6.21 6.74 1.63
C LEU A 47 -5.96 7.96 0.74
N LYS A 48 -6.83 8.20 -0.25
CA LYS A 48 -6.74 9.37 -1.13
C LYS A 48 -6.75 10.67 -0.34
N THR A 49 -7.63 10.81 0.65
CA THR A 49 -7.69 12.03 1.45
C THR A 49 -6.51 12.16 2.41
N ARG A 50 -5.92 11.06 2.88
CA ARG A 50 -4.76 11.09 3.78
C ARG A 50 -3.44 11.37 3.08
N ILE A 51 -3.25 10.93 1.83
CA ILE A 51 -1.96 11.05 1.12
C ILE A 51 -1.61 12.50 0.75
N TYR A 52 -2.62 13.36 0.55
CA TYR A 52 -2.43 14.80 0.29
C TYR A 52 -2.23 15.64 1.58
N LYS A 53 -2.03 15.02 2.74
CA LYS A 53 -1.74 15.76 3.97
C LYS A 53 -0.29 16.27 3.97
N PRO A 54 -0.01 17.48 4.49
CA PRO A 54 1.33 18.11 4.41
C PRO A 54 2.51 17.26 4.90
N LYS A 55 2.27 16.35 5.86
CA LYS A 55 3.29 15.43 6.38
C LYS A 55 3.84 14.45 5.33
N PHE A 56 3.14 14.27 4.21
CA PHE A 56 3.52 13.38 3.11
C PHE A 56 4.12 14.14 1.92
N ASP A 57 4.16 15.47 1.93
CA ASP A 57 4.71 16.25 0.81
C ASP A 57 6.16 15.88 0.50
N LYS A 58 6.97 15.63 1.55
CA LYS A 58 8.36 15.16 1.45
C LYS A 58 8.58 13.82 0.74
N TYR A 59 7.49 13.12 0.41
CA TYR A 59 7.48 11.79 -0.17
C TYR A 59 6.83 11.76 -1.56
N ILE A 60 6.19 12.86 -1.97
CA ILE A 60 5.40 12.99 -3.21
C ILE A 60 6.01 14.07 -4.14
N SER A 61 7.06 14.75 -3.68
CA SER A 61 7.77 15.78 -4.46
C SER A 61 8.61 15.13 -5.58
N ASP A 62 8.56 15.72 -6.78
CA ASP A 62 9.23 15.30 -8.04
C ASP A 62 10.73 14.98 -7.91
#